data_AF-A0ABD2H3G9-F1
#
_entry.id   AF-A0ABD2H3G9-F1
#
_cell.length_a   1.000
_cell.length_b   1.000
_cell.length_c   1.000
_cell.angle_alpha   90.00
_cell.angle_beta   90.00
_cell.angle_gamma   90.00
#
_symmetry.space_group_name_H-M   'P 1'
#
loop_
_entity.id
_entity.type
_entity.pdbx_description
1 polymer ?
#
loop_
_entity_poly.entity_id
_entity_poly.type
_entity_poly.pdbx_seq_one_letter_code
_entity_poly.pdbx_strand_id
1 'polypeptide(L)'
;MFLFGANADDAYHSEEEPPPFHENQEFDFGLDNKSIRRAFIRKVFLVLTAQLMVTFAFVAVFTFVKEVKVFVMVNTWTYLVSYVIFFVSLCVISCCGSVRRRHPWNLVALSVLTLSMSYMVGMIASFHDTDTVVMAVGITAVVCFTVVIFSMQTKYDFTSCYGVLFVCLIVLLIFGILCIFIRDRILHIVYAGLGALLFTCFLAVDTQLLLGNKELSLSPEEYIFAALNLYMDIINIFLYILAIIGRARGS
;
A
#
# COMPACT_ATOMS: atom_id res chain seq x y z
N MET A 1 86.31 -9.46 -30.60
CA MET A 1 86.72 -9.17 -29.22
C MET A 1 86.15 -7.80 -28.86
N PHE A 2 85.04 -7.80 -28.09
CA PHE A 2 84.36 -6.73 -27.34
C PHE A 2 83.95 -5.41 -28.05
N LEU A 3 82.85 -4.71 -27.74
CA LEU A 3 81.48 -4.94 -27.23
C LEU A 3 80.79 -3.54 -27.37
N PHE A 4 79.54 -3.51 -27.82
CA PHE A 4 78.41 -2.61 -27.51
C PHE A 4 78.58 -1.12 -27.13
N GLY A 5 77.71 -0.30 -27.73
CA GLY A 5 77.33 1.03 -27.25
C GLY A 5 76.24 1.71 -28.10
N ALA A 6 75.04 1.12 -28.15
CA ALA A 6 73.78 1.79 -28.50
C ALA A 6 73.42 2.79 -27.35
N ASN A 7 72.67 3.89 -27.46
CA ASN A 7 71.53 4.29 -28.29
C ASN A 7 71.41 5.82 -28.16
N ALA A 8 71.20 6.52 -29.28
CA ALA A 8 70.48 7.78 -29.32
C ALA A 8 69.46 7.62 -30.44
N ASP A 9 68.29 8.21 -30.27
CA ASP A 9 67.10 8.12 -31.13
C ASP A 9 66.13 7.02 -30.67
N ASP A 10 65.16 7.42 -29.83
CA ASP A 10 63.76 6.97 -29.89
C ASP A 10 62.94 7.81 -28.90
N ALA A 11 62.80 9.09 -29.22
CA ALA A 11 61.68 9.88 -28.77
C ALA A 11 60.75 10.02 -29.97
N TYR A 12 59.54 9.42 -29.91
CA TYR A 12 58.26 9.86 -30.49
C TYR A 12 57.30 8.67 -30.75
N HIS A 13 56.05 8.86 -30.29
CA HIS A 13 54.82 8.10 -30.59
C HIS A 13 54.56 6.78 -29.84
N SER A 14 54.26 6.91 -28.54
CA SER A 14 53.20 6.09 -27.95
C SER A 14 51.88 6.83 -28.18
N GLU A 15 51.08 6.41 -29.16
CA GLU A 15 49.67 6.79 -29.21
C GLU A 15 49.00 6.20 -27.97
N GLU A 16 48.76 7.02 -26.96
CA GLU A 16 47.82 6.70 -25.89
C GLU A 16 46.44 6.56 -26.55
N GLU A 17 45.98 5.32 -26.72
CA GLU A 17 44.54 5.10 -26.94
C GLU A 17 43.80 5.82 -25.80
N PRO A 18 42.85 6.73 -26.12
CA PRO A 18 42.06 7.34 -25.07
C PRO A 18 41.35 6.22 -24.30
N PRO A 19 41.33 6.28 -22.95
CA PRO A 19 40.72 5.24 -22.14
C PRO A 19 39.29 5.00 -22.63
N PRO A 20 38.83 3.73 -22.69
CA PRO A 20 37.49 3.41 -23.17
C PRO A 20 36.47 4.23 -22.37
N PHE A 21 35.56 4.90 -23.08
CA PHE A 21 34.48 5.71 -22.50
C PHE A 21 33.58 4.86 -21.60
N HIS A 22 33.93 4.74 -20.32
CA HIS A 22 33.14 4.07 -19.28
C HIS A 22 31.94 4.89 -18.77
N GLU A 23 31.70 6.06 -19.36
CA GLU A 23 30.63 6.99 -18.92
C GLU A 23 29.22 6.53 -19.33
N ASN A 24 29.11 5.75 -20.42
CA ASN A 24 27.81 5.31 -20.93
C ASN A 24 27.20 4.16 -20.12
N GLN A 25 28.02 3.31 -19.50
CA GLN A 25 27.53 2.11 -18.80
C GLN A 25 26.89 2.45 -17.44
N GLU A 26 27.48 3.39 -16.68
CA GLU A 26 26.88 3.89 -15.43
C GLU A 26 25.64 4.73 -15.68
N PHE A 27 25.65 5.56 -16.74
CA PHE A 27 24.51 6.38 -17.13
C PHE A 27 23.33 5.51 -17.61
N ASP A 28 23.58 4.52 -18.47
CA ASP A 28 22.56 3.59 -18.98
C ASP A 28 21.97 2.75 -17.82
N PHE A 29 22.82 2.24 -16.93
CA PHE A 29 22.37 1.53 -15.73
C PHE A 29 21.50 2.40 -14.79
N GLY A 30 21.87 3.68 -14.61
CA GLY A 30 21.09 4.63 -13.81
C GLY A 30 19.75 5.00 -14.44
N LEU A 31 19.67 5.09 -15.77
CA LEU A 31 18.43 5.35 -16.50
C LEU A 31 17.49 4.15 -16.49
N ASP A 32 18.01 2.94 -16.65
CA ASP A 32 17.23 1.72 -16.65
C ASP A 32 16.57 1.48 -15.28
N ASN A 33 17.32 1.65 -14.20
CA ASN A 33 16.80 1.57 -12.83
C ASN A 33 15.63 2.55 -12.56
N LYS A 34 15.75 3.79 -13.04
CA LYS A 34 14.66 4.78 -12.95
C LYS A 34 13.46 4.39 -13.81
N SER A 35 13.69 3.82 -14.99
CA SER A 35 12.64 3.36 -15.90
C SER A 35 11.83 2.22 -15.30
N ILE A 36 12.52 1.22 -14.73
CA ILE A 36 11.94 0.07 -14.03
C ILE A 36 11.13 0.52 -12.84
N ARG A 37 11.67 1.44 -12.01
CA ARG A 37 10.95 2.01 -10.86
C ARG A 37 9.67 2.74 -11.27
N ARG A 38 9.69 3.54 -12.33
CA ARG A 38 8.48 4.21 -12.85
C ARG A 38 7.44 3.22 -13.36
N ALA A 39 7.86 2.16 -14.05
CA ALA A 39 6.97 1.11 -14.51
C ALA A 39 6.32 0.35 -13.34
N PHE A 40 7.11 0.05 -12.31
CA PHE A 40 6.65 -0.54 -11.06
C PHE A 40 5.61 0.34 -10.36
N ILE A 41 5.91 1.63 -10.13
CA ILE A 41 4.99 2.58 -9.50
C ILE A 41 3.67 2.66 -10.27
N ARG A 42 3.73 2.81 -11.61
CA ARG A 42 2.54 2.83 -12.46
C ARG A 42 1.72 1.56 -12.31
N LYS A 43 2.37 0.40 -12.30
CA LYS A 43 1.70 -0.89 -12.15
C LYS A 43 1.00 -1.02 -10.80
N VAL A 44 1.65 -0.60 -9.71
CA VAL A 44 1.07 -0.62 -8.36
C VAL A 44 -0.15 0.28 -8.28
N PHE A 45 -0.07 1.53 -8.75
CA PHE A 45 -1.21 2.44 -8.74
C PHE A 45 -2.37 1.96 -9.62
N LEU A 46 -2.10 1.36 -10.78
CA LEU A 46 -3.15 0.77 -11.61
C LEU A 46 -3.90 -0.37 -10.90
N VAL A 47 -3.15 -1.27 -10.25
CA VAL A 47 -3.73 -2.35 -9.45
C VAL A 47 -4.52 -1.78 -8.28
N LEU A 48 -3.96 -0.84 -7.53
CA LEU A 48 -4.61 -0.18 -6.41
C LEU A 48 -5.91 0.50 -6.83
N THR A 49 -5.91 1.28 -7.92
CA THR A 49 -7.13 1.91 -8.45
C THR A 49 -8.18 0.88 -8.82
N ALA A 50 -7.81 -0.24 -9.45
CA ALA A 50 -8.75 -1.31 -9.74
C ALA A 50 -9.35 -1.92 -8.45
N GLN A 51 -8.54 -2.14 -7.41
CA GLN A 51 -9.01 -2.64 -6.13
C GLN A 51 -10.01 -1.68 -5.47
N LEU A 52 -9.67 -0.39 -5.41
CA LEU A 52 -10.54 0.63 -4.82
C LEU A 52 -11.84 0.81 -5.61
N MET A 53 -11.80 0.70 -6.95
CA MET A 53 -13.02 0.74 -7.77
C MET A 53 -13.96 -0.43 -7.48
N VAL A 54 -13.41 -1.64 -7.30
CA VAL A 54 -14.19 -2.81 -6.89
C VAL A 54 -14.82 -2.56 -5.51
N THR A 55 -14.04 -2.10 -4.52
CA THR A 55 -14.58 -1.81 -3.19
C THR A 55 -15.64 -0.73 -3.21
N PHE A 56 -15.40 0.35 -3.95
CA PHE A 56 -16.38 1.43 -4.11
C PHE A 56 -17.69 0.91 -4.73
N ALA A 57 -17.62 0.02 -5.73
CA ALA A 57 -18.81 -0.59 -6.32
C ALA A 57 -19.59 -1.43 -5.30
N PHE A 58 -18.91 -2.25 -4.48
CA PHE A 58 -19.56 -3.02 -3.42
C PHE A 58 -20.22 -2.11 -2.38
N VAL A 59 -19.50 -1.10 -1.88
CA VAL A 59 -20.03 -0.10 -0.94
C VAL A 59 -21.24 0.60 -1.53
N ALA A 60 -21.16 1.07 -2.77
CA ALA A 60 -22.26 1.74 -3.45
C ALA A 60 -23.50 0.83 -3.56
N VAL A 61 -23.34 -0.41 -4.02
CA VAL A 61 -24.46 -1.36 -4.14
C VAL A 61 -25.09 -1.62 -2.76
N PHE A 62 -24.27 -1.87 -1.74
CA PHE A 62 -24.77 -2.23 -0.39
C PHE A 62 -25.39 -1.03 0.34
N THR A 63 -24.99 0.20 -0.01
CA THR A 63 -25.53 1.42 0.57
C THR A 63 -26.77 1.93 -0.15
N PHE A 64 -26.82 1.87 -1.50
CA PHE A 64 -27.91 2.48 -2.29
C PHE A 64 -29.01 1.49 -2.69
N VAL A 65 -28.72 0.19 -2.79
CA VAL A 65 -29.73 -0.83 -3.16
C VAL A 65 -30.32 -1.43 -1.89
N LYS A 66 -31.56 -1.03 -1.57
CA LYS A 66 -32.27 -1.43 -0.34
C LYS A 66 -32.34 -2.94 -0.15
N GLU A 67 -32.65 -3.68 -1.21
CA GLU A 67 -32.76 -5.15 -1.15
C GLU A 67 -31.43 -5.81 -0.76
N VAL A 68 -30.32 -5.32 -1.33
CA VAL A 68 -28.98 -5.82 -0.98
C VAL A 68 -28.62 -5.43 0.45
N LYS A 69 -28.88 -4.18 0.84
CA LYS A 69 -28.66 -3.68 2.21
C LYS A 69 -29.34 -4.57 3.25
N VAL A 70 -30.63 -4.84 3.07
CA VAL A 70 -31.41 -5.69 3.99
C VAL A 70 -30.91 -7.13 3.96
N PHE A 71 -30.63 -7.68 2.79
CA PHE A 71 -30.12 -9.05 2.65
C PHE A 71 -28.84 -9.27 3.46
N VAL A 72 -27.86 -8.38 3.35
CA VAL A 72 -26.56 -8.55 4.02
C VAL A 72 -26.62 -8.29 5.52
N MET A 73 -27.50 -7.38 5.98
CA MET A 73 -27.74 -7.15 7.40
C MET A 73 -28.41 -8.35 8.09
N VAL A 74 -29.28 -9.08 7.38
CA VAL A 74 -29.93 -10.30 7.89
C VAL A 74 -28.97 -11.50 7.83
N ASN A 75 -28.18 -11.61 6.76
CA ASN A 75 -27.28 -12.74 6.52
C ASN A 75 -25.86 -12.48 7.00
N THR A 76 -25.69 -12.09 8.27
CA THR A 76 -24.38 -11.74 8.85
C THR A 76 -23.34 -12.87 8.77
N TRP A 77 -23.76 -14.14 8.60
CA TRP A 77 -22.83 -15.26 8.38
C TRP A 77 -21.95 -15.07 7.14
N THR A 78 -22.44 -14.35 6.12
CA THR A 78 -21.68 -14.05 4.90
C THR A 78 -20.46 -13.16 5.17
N TYR A 79 -20.54 -12.29 6.18
CA TYR A 79 -19.40 -11.50 6.65
C TYR A 79 -18.32 -12.41 7.24
N LEU A 80 -18.69 -13.39 8.06
CA LEU A 80 -17.75 -14.34 8.65
C LEU A 80 -17.05 -15.18 7.57
N VAL A 81 -17.80 -15.64 6.56
CA VAL A 81 -17.22 -16.38 5.41
C VAL A 81 -16.25 -15.49 4.64
N SER A 82 -16.62 -14.25 4.35
CA SER A 82 -15.75 -13.29 3.67
C SER A 82 -14.49 -12.99 4.47
N TYR A 83 -14.61 -12.87 5.80
CA TYR A 83 -13.49 -12.69 6.71
C TYR A 83 -12.50 -13.85 6.69
N VAL A 84 -13.00 -15.09 6.70
CA VAL A 84 -12.14 -16.29 6.59
C VAL A 84 -11.42 -16.33 5.24
N ILE A 85 -12.12 -16.05 4.14
CA ILE A 85 -11.51 -16.01 2.80
C ILE A 85 -10.44 -14.92 2.72
N PHE A 86 -10.73 -13.74 3.26
CA PHE A 86 -9.78 -12.62 3.34
C PHE A 86 -8.52 -13.02 4.09
N PHE A 87 -8.66 -13.59 5.29
CA PHE A 87 -7.52 -13.96 6.13
C PHE A 87 -6.67 -15.05 5.49
N VAL A 88 -7.29 -16.08 4.90
CA VAL A 88 -6.56 -17.13 4.17
C VAL A 88 -5.81 -16.54 2.98
N SER A 89 -6.45 -15.69 2.18
CA SER A 89 -5.80 -15.06 1.02
C SER A 89 -4.64 -14.15 1.45
N LEU A 90 -4.80 -13.39 2.54
CA LEU A 90 -3.75 -12.57 3.13
C LEU A 90 -2.56 -13.42 3.59
N CYS A 91 -2.80 -14.54 4.28
CA CYS A 91 -1.75 -15.48 4.68
C CYS A 91 -1.02 -16.06 3.47
N VAL A 92 -1.73 -16.43 2.41
CA VAL A 92 -1.12 -16.96 1.18
C VAL A 92 -0.22 -15.92 0.52
N ILE A 93 -0.66 -14.67 0.38
CA ILE A 93 0.14 -13.61 -0.25
C ILE A 93 1.37 -13.26 0.60
N SER A 94 1.22 -13.21 1.93
CA SER A 94 2.30 -12.85 2.86
C SER A 94 3.33 -13.97 3.05
N CYS A 95 2.88 -15.22 3.17
CA CYS A 95 3.76 -16.35 3.50
C CYS A 95 4.29 -17.08 2.25
N CYS A 96 3.59 -17.02 1.11
CA CYS A 96 3.96 -17.76 -0.10
C CYS A 96 4.48 -16.82 -1.20
N GLY A 97 5.78 -16.52 -1.15
CA GLY A 97 6.45 -15.69 -2.15
C GLY A 97 6.30 -16.22 -3.59
N SER A 98 6.21 -17.54 -3.77
CA SER A 98 6.00 -18.19 -5.07
C SER A 98 4.66 -17.81 -5.70
N VAL A 99 3.57 -17.77 -4.91
CA VAL A 99 2.23 -17.35 -5.37
C VAL A 99 2.22 -15.86 -5.68
N ARG A 100 2.84 -15.05 -4.81
CA ARG A 100 2.90 -13.59 -4.95
C ARG A 100 3.67 -13.12 -6.20
N ARG A 101 4.70 -13.86 -6.61
CA ARG A 101 5.57 -13.47 -7.74
C ARG A 101 5.21 -14.15 -9.07
N ARG A 102 4.45 -15.26 -9.05
CA ARG A 102 4.12 -16.02 -10.26
C ARG A 102 2.79 -15.61 -10.89
N HIS A 103 2.83 -15.20 -12.16
CA HIS A 103 1.64 -14.98 -12.97
C HIS A 103 1.03 -16.33 -13.43
N PRO A 104 -0.32 -16.48 -13.50
CA PRO A 104 -1.38 -15.53 -13.12
C PRO A 104 -1.82 -15.63 -11.66
N TRP A 105 -1.24 -16.55 -10.87
CA TRP A 105 -1.65 -16.84 -9.50
C TRP A 105 -1.62 -15.63 -8.57
N ASN A 106 -0.68 -14.72 -8.79
CA ASN A 106 -0.57 -13.49 -8.03
C ASN A 106 -1.80 -12.57 -8.17
N LEU A 107 -2.35 -12.44 -9.39
CA LEU A 107 -3.55 -11.67 -9.66
C LEU A 107 -4.81 -12.37 -9.14
N VAL A 108 -4.86 -13.71 -9.23
CA VAL A 108 -5.98 -14.49 -8.68
C VAL A 108 -6.03 -14.37 -7.15
N ALA A 109 -4.90 -14.50 -6.46
CA ALA A 109 -4.86 -14.32 -5.01
C ALA A 109 -5.29 -12.90 -4.61
N LEU A 110 -4.77 -11.90 -5.33
CA LEU A 110 -5.10 -10.50 -5.06
C LEU A 110 -6.58 -10.19 -5.36
N SER A 111 -7.17 -10.75 -6.42
CA SER A 111 -8.58 -10.54 -6.74
C SER A 111 -9.49 -11.17 -5.70
N VAL A 112 -9.19 -12.39 -5.24
CA VAL A 112 -9.93 -13.06 -4.15
C VAL A 112 -9.87 -12.21 -2.88
N LEU A 113 -8.68 -11.72 -2.50
CA LEU A 113 -8.51 -10.85 -1.34
C LEU A 113 -9.33 -9.56 -1.47
N THR A 114 -9.29 -8.94 -2.64
CA THR A 114 -9.98 -7.68 -2.92
C THR A 114 -11.49 -7.86 -2.87
N LEU A 115 -12.03 -8.93 -3.46
CA LEU A 115 -13.46 -9.23 -3.44
C LEU A 115 -13.95 -9.52 -2.02
N SER A 116 -13.21 -10.32 -1.24
CA SER A 116 -13.58 -10.62 0.14
C SER A 116 -13.54 -9.36 1.03
N MET A 117 -12.51 -8.52 0.89
CA MET A 117 -12.42 -7.27 1.64
C MET A 117 -13.50 -6.27 1.21
N SER A 118 -13.77 -6.16 -0.09
CA SER A 118 -14.83 -5.29 -0.63
C SER A 118 -16.21 -5.68 -0.11
N TYR A 119 -16.48 -6.99 -0.02
CA TYR A 119 -17.70 -7.51 0.60
C TYR A 119 -17.78 -7.11 2.08
N MET A 120 -16.71 -7.34 2.86
CA MET A 120 -16.68 -6.98 4.28
C MET A 120 -16.94 -5.48 4.50
N VAL A 121 -16.26 -4.62 3.72
CA VAL A 121 -16.39 -3.17 3.79
C VAL A 121 -17.79 -2.71 3.40
N GLY A 122 -18.35 -3.27 2.31
CA GLY A 122 -19.73 -3.00 1.90
C GLY A 122 -20.75 -3.41 2.98
N MET A 123 -20.53 -4.57 3.61
CA MET A 123 -21.37 -5.07 4.69
C MET A 123 -21.31 -4.14 5.91
N ILE A 124 -20.12 -3.69 6.32
CA ILE A 124 -19.97 -2.70 7.40
C ILE A 124 -20.67 -1.38 7.04
N ALA A 125 -20.48 -0.88 5.82
CA ALA A 125 -21.14 0.34 5.33
C ALA A 125 -22.67 0.23 5.32
N SER A 126 -23.22 -0.98 5.12
CA SER A 126 -24.67 -1.23 5.17
C SER A 126 -25.29 -0.97 6.55
N PHE A 127 -24.50 -1.03 7.63
CA PHE A 127 -24.97 -0.69 8.99
C PHE A 127 -24.97 0.80 9.29
N HIS A 128 -24.55 1.64 8.34
CA HIS A 128 -24.54 3.08 8.48
C HIS A 128 -25.56 3.75 7.56
N ASP A 129 -25.92 4.99 7.90
CA ASP A 129 -26.72 5.84 7.05
C ASP A 129 -25.95 6.22 5.78
N THR A 130 -26.68 6.36 4.67
CA THR A 130 -26.10 6.69 3.36
C THR A 130 -25.28 7.97 3.41
N ASP A 131 -25.76 9.01 4.10
CA ASP A 131 -25.05 10.29 4.25
C ASP A 131 -23.72 10.09 4.98
N THR A 132 -23.70 9.27 6.04
CA THR A 132 -22.50 8.92 6.80
C THR A 132 -21.48 8.22 5.90
N VAL A 133 -21.92 7.26 5.09
CA VAL A 133 -21.04 6.53 4.16
C VAL A 133 -20.47 7.46 3.10
N VAL A 134 -21.29 8.30 2.47
CA VAL A 134 -20.84 9.25 1.45
C VAL A 134 -19.83 10.26 2.01
N MET A 135 -20.06 10.80 3.21
CA MET A 135 -19.09 11.66 3.89
C MET A 135 -17.77 10.94 4.16
N ALA A 136 -17.82 9.70 4.66
CA ALA A 136 -16.62 8.91 4.94
C ALA A 136 -15.79 8.63 3.68
N VAL A 137 -16.44 8.29 2.56
CA VAL A 137 -15.77 8.12 1.25
C VAL A 137 -15.07 9.42 0.84
N GLY A 138 -15.76 10.56 0.90
CA GLY A 138 -15.20 11.86 0.52
C GLY A 138 -13.99 12.28 1.36
N ILE A 139 -14.09 12.16 2.69
CA ILE A 139 -12.99 12.49 3.60
C ILE A 139 -11.80 11.55 3.37
N THR A 140 -12.05 10.25 3.20
CA THR A 140 -10.98 9.28 2.93
C THR A 140 -10.24 9.61 1.64
N ALA A 141 -10.96 9.95 0.56
CA ALA A 141 -10.34 10.33 -0.70
C ALA A 141 -9.43 11.57 -0.55
N VAL A 142 -9.89 12.59 0.17
CA VAL A 142 -9.09 13.81 0.44
C VAL A 142 -7.85 13.48 1.27
N VAL A 143 -8.00 12.71 2.35
CA VAL A 143 -6.87 12.30 3.21
C VAL A 143 -5.84 11.51 2.41
N CYS A 144 -6.28 10.48 1.69
CA CYS A 144 -5.37 9.60 0.95
C CYS A 144 -4.65 10.37 -0.16
N PHE A 145 -5.36 11.19 -0.94
CA PHE A 145 -4.74 11.99 -2.00
C PHE A 145 -3.72 12.99 -1.44
N THR A 146 -4.07 13.68 -0.35
CA THR A 146 -3.17 14.62 0.34
C THR A 146 -1.90 13.93 0.81
N VAL A 147 -2.04 12.77 1.45
CA VAL A 147 -0.91 12.01 2.02
C VAL A 147 -0.03 11.44 0.92
N VAL A 148 -0.61 10.88 -0.15
CA VAL A 148 0.17 10.36 -1.29
C VAL A 148 0.98 11.49 -1.95
N ILE A 149 0.36 12.64 -2.23
CA ILE A 149 1.08 13.81 -2.79
C ILE A 149 2.17 14.29 -1.84
N PHE A 150 1.85 14.41 -0.55
CA PHE A 150 2.80 14.83 0.46
C PHE A 150 4.01 13.87 0.52
N SER A 151 3.77 12.55 0.54
CA SER A 151 4.82 11.53 0.53
C SER A 151 5.69 11.55 -0.72
N MET A 152 5.12 11.91 -1.88
CA MET A 152 5.86 12.07 -3.13
C MET A 152 6.80 13.29 -3.13
N GLN A 153 6.42 14.36 -2.44
CA GLN A 153 7.15 15.63 -2.46
C GLN A 153 8.09 15.81 -1.27
N THR A 154 7.79 15.16 -0.14
CA THR A 154 8.48 15.40 1.12
C THR A 154 9.92 14.87 1.12
N LYS A 155 10.83 15.68 1.68
CA LYS A 155 12.22 15.29 1.88
C LYS A 155 12.40 14.42 3.12
N TYR A 156 11.49 14.51 4.09
CA TYR A 156 11.52 13.68 5.30
C TYR A 156 11.37 12.20 4.96
N ASP A 157 12.15 11.37 5.64
CA ASP A 157 12.10 9.92 5.54
C ASP A 157 11.21 9.36 6.65
N PHE A 158 9.99 8.95 6.30
CA PHE A 158 9.09 8.28 7.24
C PHE A 158 9.39 6.78 7.33
N THR A 159 10.11 6.21 6.36
CA THR A 159 10.40 4.77 6.34
C THR A 159 11.28 4.34 7.51
N SER A 160 12.15 5.24 8.00
CA SER A 160 12.95 5.01 9.23
C SER A 160 12.09 4.82 10.48
N CYS A 161 10.85 5.32 10.50
CA CYS A 161 9.91 5.17 11.62
C CYS A 161 9.02 3.91 11.52
N TYR A 162 9.24 3.04 10.53
CA TYR A 162 8.38 1.88 10.30
C TYR A 162 8.28 0.95 11.52
N GLY A 163 9.38 0.75 12.26
CA GLY A 163 9.39 -0.03 13.50
C GLY A 163 8.50 0.56 14.60
N VAL A 164 8.44 1.90 14.71
CA VAL A 164 7.55 2.59 15.67
C VAL A 164 6.09 2.40 15.27
N LEU A 165 5.77 2.55 13.98
CA LEU A 165 4.40 2.32 13.49
C LEU A 165 3.94 0.89 13.74
N PHE A 166 4.83 -0.09 13.59
CA PHE A 166 4.52 -1.49 13.94
C PHE A 166 4.17 -1.66 15.42
N VAL A 167 4.94 -1.05 16.33
CA VAL A 167 4.61 -1.07 17.77
C VAL A 167 3.26 -0.39 18.04
N CYS A 168 3.01 0.77 17.43
CA CYS A 168 1.73 1.47 17.54
C CYS A 168 0.56 0.61 17.03
N LEU A 169 0.76 -0.18 15.98
CA LEU A 169 -0.25 -1.12 15.46
C LEU A 169 -0.58 -2.20 16.49
N ILE A 170 0.43 -2.80 17.12
CA ILE A 170 0.21 -3.80 18.17
C ILE A 170 -0.55 -3.19 19.36
N VAL A 171 -0.17 -1.98 19.79
CA VAL A 171 -0.89 -1.26 20.86
C VAL A 171 -2.34 -0.99 20.46
N LEU A 172 -2.59 -0.54 19.22
CA LEU A 172 -3.93 -0.32 18.71
C LEU A 172 -4.75 -1.61 18.66
N LEU A 173 -4.16 -2.75 18.27
CA LEU A 173 -4.84 -4.04 18.28
C LEU A 173 -5.27 -4.46 19.69
N ILE A 174 -4.37 -4.34 20.67
CA ILE A 174 -4.68 -4.64 22.09
C ILE A 174 -5.78 -3.69 22.59
N PHE A 175 -5.69 -2.39 22.27
CA PHE A 175 -6.72 -1.43 22.64
C PHE A 175 -8.08 -1.74 21.98
N GLY A 176 -8.08 -2.24 20.74
CA GLY A 176 -9.27 -2.72 20.06
C GLY A 176 -9.93 -3.88 20.78
N ILE A 177 -9.15 -4.83 21.31
CA ILE A 177 -9.67 -5.94 22.13
C ILE A 177 -10.32 -5.41 23.41
N LEU A 178 -9.72 -4.42 24.08
CA LEU A 178 -10.31 -3.78 25.26
C LEU A 178 -11.64 -3.09 24.93
N CYS A 179 -11.74 -2.42 23.78
CA CYS A 179 -12.96 -1.78 23.32
C CYS A 179 -14.12 -2.76 23.04
N ILE A 180 -13.85 -4.05 22.81
CA ILE A 180 -14.91 -5.07 22.68
C ILE A 180 -15.64 -5.28 24.01
N PHE A 181 -14.91 -5.22 25.13
CA PHE A 181 -15.47 -5.38 26.47
C PHE A 181 -16.04 -4.06 27.01
N ILE A 182 -15.41 -2.93 26.69
CA ILE A 182 -15.81 -1.60 27.15
C ILE A 182 -16.63 -0.91 26.06
N ARG A 183 -17.95 -1.04 26.15
CA ARG A 183 -18.90 -0.47 25.18
C ARG A 183 -19.21 1.00 25.46
N ASP A 184 -18.18 1.85 25.39
CA ASP A 184 -18.32 3.31 25.56
C ASP A 184 -18.19 4.05 24.21
N ARG A 185 -19.12 4.97 23.96
CA ARG A 185 -19.21 5.70 22.68
C ARG A 185 -17.99 6.59 22.44
N ILE A 186 -17.50 7.30 23.46
CA ILE A 186 -16.36 8.20 23.34
C ILE A 186 -15.09 7.38 23.12
N LEU A 187 -14.93 6.28 23.85
CA LEU A 187 -13.81 5.37 23.70
C LEU A 187 -13.69 4.82 22.27
N HIS A 188 -14.80 4.40 21.66
CA HIS A 188 -14.81 3.95 20.27
C HIS A 188 -14.45 5.05 19.26
N ILE A 189 -14.87 6.30 19.49
CA ILE A 189 -14.49 7.44 18.64
C ILE A 189 -12.99 7.72 18.77
N VAL A 190 -12.44 7.70 19.99
CA VAL A 190 -11.00 7.87 20.23
C VAL A 190 -10.21 6.75 19.57
N TYR A 191 -10.63 5.50 19.76
CA TYR A 191 -10.03 4.33 19.11
C TYR A 191 -10.01 4.49 17.59
N ALA A 192 -11.12 4.90 16.99
CA ALA A 192 -11.20 5.10 15.56
C ALA A 192 -10.33 6.28 15.08
N GLY A 193 -10.25 7.37 15.86
CA GLY A 193 -9.34 8.49 15.59
C GLY A 193 -7.87 8.08 15.57
N LEU A 194 -7.44 7.30 16.57
CA LEU A 194 -6.08 6.75 16.64
C LEU A 194 -5.81 5.80 15.47
N GLY A 195 -6.76 4.95 15.11
CA GLY A 195 -6.66 4.06 13.95
C GLY A 195 -6.52 4.82 12.63
N ALA A 196 -7.39 5.81 12.39
CA ALA A 196 -7.32 6.64 11.19
C ALA A 196 -5.97 7.36 11.08
N LEU A 197 -5.47 7.93 12.18
CA LEU A 197 -4.16 8.59 12.20
C LEU A 197 -3.03 7.60 11.91
N LEU A 198 -3.05 6.43 12.56
CA LEU A 198 -1.99 5.43 12.40
C LEU A 198 -1.93 4.89 10.97
N PHE A 199 -3.06 4.50 10.38
CA PHE A 199 -3.09 4.02 9.00
C PHE A 199 -2.81 5.13 7.98
N THR A 200 -3.08 6.39 8.31
CA THR A 200 -2.60 7.53 7.51
C THR A 200 -1.08 7.62 7.52
N CYS A 201 -0.42 7.36 8.65
CA CYS A 201 1.04 7.27 8.72
C CYS A 201 1.59 6.05 7.97
N PHE A 202 0.93 4.89 8.05
CA PHE A 202 1.30 3.72 7.23
C PHE A 202 1.20 4.04 5.74
N LEU A 203 0.11 4.63 5.29
CA LEU A 203 -0.05 5.06 3.90
C LEU A 203 1.10 5.96 3.44
N ALA A 204 1.55 6.88 4.31
CA ALA A 204 2.69 7.73 4.01
C ALA A 204 3.99 6.93 3.83
N VAL A 205 4.26 5.97 4.71
CA VAL A 205 5.43 5.09 4.67
C VAL A 205 5.38 4.13 3.49
N ASP A 206 4.28 3.43 3.27
CA ASP A 206 4.10 2.50 2.16
C ASP A 206 4.19 3.21 0.81
N THR A 207 3.72 4.47 0.71
CA THR A 207 3.95 5.31 -0.47
C THR A 207 5.44 5.59 -0.68
N GLN A 208 6.20 5.88 0.38
CA GLN A 208 7.65 6.12 0.26
C GLN A 208 8.44 4.85 -0.07
N LEU A 209 8.06 3.70 0.52
CA LEU A 209 8.61 2.39 0.19
C LEU A 209 8.40 2.03 -1.29
N LEU A 210 7.23 2.38 -1.84
CA LEU A 210 6.90 2.23 -3.26
C LEU A 210 7.80 3.11 -4.15
N LEU A 211 7.95 4.39 -3.79
CA LEU A 211 8.75 5.36 -4.55
C LEU A 211 10.24 5.00 -4.56
N GLY A 212 10.74 4.40 -3.49
CA GLY A 212 12.11 3.93 -3.38
C GLY A 212 13.16 5.04 -3.43
N ASN A 213 12.81 6.23 -2.95
CA ASN A 213 13.68 7.41 -2.86
C ASN A 213 14.17 7.69 -1.43
N LYS A 214 14.00 6.72 -0.52
CA LYS A 214 14.27 6.77 0.92
C LYS A 214 15.18 5.60 1.35
N GLU A 215 15.50 5.51 2.65
CA GLU A 215 16.36 4.46 3.22
C GLU A 215 15.84 3.04 2.91
N LEU A 216 14.53 2.82 3.03
CA LEU A 216 13.90 1.56 2.69
C LEU A 216 13.19 1.66 1.33
N SER A 217 13.31 0.63 0.51
CA SER A 217 12.61 0.53 -0.77
C SER A 217 12.17 -0.89 -1.07
N LEU A 218 11.00 -1.03 -1.71
CA LEU A 218 10.52 -2.33 -2.16
C LEU A 218 11.18 -2.72 -3.49
N SER A 219 11.44 -4.02 -3.65
CA SER A 219 11.85 -4.57 -4.93
C SER A 219 10.72 -4.41 -5.97
N PRO A 220 11.02 -4.01 -7.22
CA PRO A 220 10.02 -3.91 -8.30
C PRO A 220 9.21 -5.20 -8.56
N GLU A 221 9.72 -6.35 -8.15
CA GLU A 221 9.01 -7.64 -8.24
C GLU A 221 7.83 -7.77 -7.26
N GLU A 222 7.79 -6.94 -6.22
CA GLU A 222 6.83 -7.04 -5.12
C GLU A 222 5.61 -6.13 -5.28
N TYR A 223 5.21 -5.86 -6.53
CA TYR A 223 4.12 -4.91 -6.82
C TYR A 223 2.78 -5.33 -6.23
N ILE A 224 2.54 -6.63 -6.07
CA ILE A 224 1.33 -7.17 -5.43
C ILE A 224 1.33 -6.82 -3.93
N PHE A 225 2.47 -6.91 -3.27
CA PHE A 225 2.61 -6.57 -1.85
C PHE A 225 2.47 -5.06 -1.63
N ALA A 226 3.12 -4.26 -2.48
CA ALA A 226 2.99 -2.81 -2.44
C ALA A 226 1.52 -2.36 -2.65
N ALA A 227 0.83 -2.94 -3.64
CA ALA A 227 -0.58 -2.65 -3.89
C ALA A 227 -1.47 -3.09 -2.73
N LEU A 228 -1.21 -4.28 -2.16
CA LEU A 228 -1.92 -4.82 -1.00
C LEU A 228 -1.80 -3.88 0.22
N ASN A 229 -0.59 -3.42 0.57
CA ASN A 229 -0.39 -2.54 1.73
C ASN A 229 -1.15 -1.22 1.55
N LEU A 230 -0.93 -0.52 0.42
CA LEU A 230 -1.64 0.73 0.12
C LEU A 230 -3.16 0.54 0.13
N TYR A 231 -3.66 -0.58 -0.41
CA TYR A 231 -5.08 -0.90 -0.37
C TYR A 231 -5.59 -1.08 1.06
N MET A 232 -4.89 -1.85 1.89
CA MET A 232 -5.24 -2.07 3.28
C MET A 232 -5.23 -0.77 4.09
N ASP A 233 -4.26 0.12 3.87
CA ASP A 233 -4.19 1.42 4.55
C ASP A 233 -5.41 2.27 4.21
N ILE A 234 -5.72 2.43 2.92
CA ILE A 234 -6.84 3.26 2.46
C ILE A 234 -8.17 2.72 2.98
N ILE A 235 -8.37 1.40 2.94
CA ILE A 235 -9.59 0.77 3.43
C ILE A 235 -9.73 0.91 4.95
N ASN A 236 -8.64 0.77 5.71
CA ASN A 236 -8.68 0.98 7.16
C ASN A 236 -8.96 2.44 7.52
N ILE A 237 -8.33 3.41 6.82
CA ILE A 237 -8.65 4.84 6.96
C ILE A 237 -10.15 5.06 6.73
N PHE A 238 -10.72 4.48 5.67
CA PHE A 238 -12.17 4.55 5.39
C PHE A 238 -13.01 4.01 6.54
N LEU A 239 -12.73 2.78 7.00
CA LEU A 239 -13.50 2.13 8.06
C LEU A 239 -13.43 2.92 9.38
N TYR A 240 -12.27 3.48 9.71
CA TYR A 240 -12.12 4.31 10.91
C TYR A 240 -12.85 5.64 10.78
N ILE A 241 -12.74 6.33 9.64
CA ILE A 241 -13.51 7.57 9.40
C ILE A 241 -15.01 7.28 9.45
N LEU A 242 -15.47 6.19 8.83
CA LEU A 242 -16.86 5.75 8.87
C LEU A 242 -17.34 5.52 10.32
N ALA A 243 -16.51 4.86 11.14
CA ALA A 243 -16.80 4.64 12.55
C ALA A 243 -16.85 5.96 13.34
N ILE A 244 -15.95 6.92 13.10
CA ILE A 244 -15.98 8.23 13.76
C ILE A 244 -17.29 8.95 13.45
N ILE A 245 -17.64 9.10 12.17
CA ILE A 245 -18.82 9.85 11.74
C ILE A 245 -20.09 9.13 12.21
N GLY A 246 -20.14 7.80 12.04
CA GLY A 246 -21.29 7.00 12.43
C GLY A 246 -21.60 7.15 13.92
N ARG A 247 -20.56 7.05 14.76
CA ARG A 247 -20.69 7.13 16.22
C ARG A 247 -20.94 8.56 16.65
N ALA A 248 -20.35 9.57 16.01
CA ALA A 248 -20.63 10.97 16.29
C ALA A 248 -22.09 11.35 16.01
N ARG A 249 -22.72 10.74 15.00
CA ARG A 249 -24.11 11.00 14.60
C ARG A 249 -25.16 10.12 15.31
N GLY A 250 -24.73 9.09 16.04
CA GLY A 250 -25.63 8.16 16.72
C GLY A 250 -26.20 7.06 15.83
N SER A 251 -25.54 6.82 14.70
CA SER A 251 -25.82 5.74 13.72
C SER A 251 -24.96 4.50 13.94
#